data_AF-A0A7Y9JDC6-F1
#
_entry.id   AF-A0A7Y9JDC6-F1
#
_cell.length_a   1.000
_cell.length_b   1.000
_cell.length_c   1.000
_cell.angle_alpha   90.00
_cell.angle_beta   90.00
_cell.angle_gamma   90.00
#
_symmetry.space_group_name_H-M   'P 1'
#
loop_
_entity.id
_entity.type
_entity.pdbx_description
1 polymer ?
#
loop_
_entity_poly.entity_id
_entity_poly.type
_entity_poly.pdbx_seq_one_letter_code
_entity_poly.pdbx_strand_id
1 'polypeptide(L)'
;MKHTLGLIAAATVLAVGGGTAAWASGDDPPPGDTITDVSGDWRHGWTIEHYDGTVTYPPTIAEARAGCAALHHRVGRVRCRTRTRIWYRDLAATKLALDFARSR
;
A
#
# COMPACT_ATOMS: atom_id res chain seq x y z
N MET A 1 27.23 7.30 -58.68
CA MET A 1 27.82 6.09 -58.07
C MET A 1 28.02 6.40 -56.60
N LYS A 2 27.36 5.85 -55.58
CA LYS A 2 26.41 4.76 -55.41
C LYS A 2 25.43 5.22 -54.30
N HIS A 3 24.15 4.99 -54.50
CA HIS A 3 23.12 5.19 -53.47
C HIS A 3 23.13 4.00 -52.53
N THR A 4 23.15 4.22 -51.22
CA THR A 4 22.76 3.21 -50.23
C THR A 4 21.56 3.73 -49.46
N LEU A 5 20.39 3.23 -49.88
CA LEU A 5 19.16 3.18 -49.10
C LEU A 5 19.44 2.50 -47.76
N GLY A 6 18.93 3.06 -46.67
CA GLY A 6 18.88 2.40 -45.36
C GLY A 6 17.51 2.67 -44.74
N LEU A 7 16.66 1.66 -44.78
CA LEU A 7 15.24 1.63 -44.41
C LEU A 7 14.87 2.38 -43.12
N ILE A 8 13.75 3.12 -43.21
CA ILE A 8 12.90 3.54 -42.11
C ILE A 8 12.29 2.28 -41.47
N ALA A 9 12.44 2.11 -40.16
CA ALA A 9 11.58 1.24 -39.36
C ALA A 9 11.05 2.04 -38.17
N ALA A 10 9.93 2.72 -38.42
CA ALA A 10 9.05 3.23 -37.37
C ALA A 10 8.41 2.02 -36.69
N ALA A 11 8.79 1.75 -35.44
CA ALA A 11 8.06 0.83 -34.57
C ALA A 11 7.21 1.66 -33.60
N THR A 12 6.02 2.04 -34.07
CA THR A 12 4.89 2.42 -33.22
C THR A 12 4.46 1.19 -32.41
N VAL A 13 4.89 1.11 -31.15
CA VAL A 13 4.31 0.15 -30.20
C VAL A 13 3.14 0.81 -29.49
N LEU A 14 1.95 0.27 -29.77
CA LEU A 14 0.69 0.65 -29.17
C LEU A 14 0.73 0.50 -27.65
N ALA A 15 0.21 1.52 -26.96
CA ALA A 15 -0.19 1.43 -25.56
C ALA A 15 -1.28 0.35 -25.39
N VAL A 16 -0.94 -0.75 -24.73
CA VAL A 16 -1.89 -1.61 -24.03
C VAL A 16 -1.69 -1.35 -22.55
N GLY A 17 -2.73 -0.82 -21.89
CA GLY A 17 -2.74 -0.47 -20.48
C GLY A 17 -2.61 -1.68 -19.56
N GLY A 18 -1.38 -2.17 -19.40
CA GLY A 18 -0.96 -3.01 -18.28
C GLY A 18 0.18 -2.28 -17.61
N GLY A 19 -0.05 -1.76 -16.39
CA GLY A 19 1.00 -1.13 -15.60
C GLY A 19 2.17 -2.09 -15.52
N THR A 20 3.28 -1.74 -16.15
CA THR A 20 4.55 -2.39 -15.88
C THR A 20 4.86 -2.06 -14.44
N ALA A 21 4.65 -3.01 -13.53
CA ALA A 21 5.39 -3.00 -12.29
C ALA A 21 6.86 -2.97 -12.70
N ALA A 22 7.47 -1.79 -12.68
CA ALA A 22 8.91 -1.67 -12.71
C ALA A 22 9.35 -2.37 -11.43
N TRP A 23 9.76 -3.63 -11.55
CA TRP A 23 10.47 -4.30 -10.49
C TRP A 23 11.70 -3.44 -10.26
N ALA A 24 11.75 -2.74 -9.12
CA ALA A 24 12.94 -2.02 -8.74
C ALA A 24 14.10 -3.01 -8.85
N SER A 25 15.06 -2.71 -9.73
CA SER A 25 16.38 -3.32 -9.65
C SER A 25 16.83 -3.19 -8.19
N GLY A 26 17.33 -4.26 -7.59
CA GLY A 26 17.59 -4.36 -6.15
C GLY A 26 18.59 -3.35 -5.56
N ASP A 27 19.05 -2.40 -6.37
CA ASP A 27 19.96 -1.32 -6.01
C ASP A 27 19.23 -0.03 -5.59
N ASP A 28 17.98 0.20 -6.03
CA ASP A 28 17.22 1.38 -5.62
C ASP A 28 16.56 1.14 -4.24
N PRO A 29 16.71 2.07 -3.28
CA PRO A 29 16.03 1.94 -2.00
C PRO A 29 14.51 2.00 -2.21
N PRO A 30 13.72 1.25 -1.42
CA PRO A 30 12.27 1.34 -1.48
C PRO A 30 11.79 2.76 -1.12
N PRO A 31 10.57 3.15 -1.54
CA PRO A 31 9.95 4.40 -1.11
C PRO A 31 9.98 4.55 0.42
N GLY A 32 10.19 5.78 0.92
CA GLY A 32 10.33 6.05 2.36
C GLY A 32 9.13 5.59 3.20
N ASP A 33 7.93 5.66 2.63
CA ASP A 33 6.67 5.22 3.24
C ASP A 33 6.42 3.70 3.11
N THR A 34 7.42 2.93 2.67
CA THR A 34 7.32 1.48 2.64
C THR A 34 7.23 0.94 4.05
N ILE A 35 6.16 0.19 4.35
CA ILE A 35 5.97 -0.44 5.65
C ILE A 35 6.99 -1.57 5.82
N THR A 36 7.81 -1.48 6.87
CA THR A 36 8.84 -2.45 7.20
C THR A 36 8.42 -3.37 8.34
N ASP A 37 7.63 -2.88 9.30
CA ASP A 37 7.05 -3.64 10.42
C ASP A 37 5.61 -3.23 10.71
N VAL A 38 4.82 -4.22 11.14
CA VAL A 38 3.51 -4.00 11.73
C VAL A 38 3.40 -4.85 12.99
N SER A 39 3.26 -4.21 14.14
CA SER A 39 3.13 -4.88 15.43
C SER A 39 1.89 -4.42 16.21
N GLY A 40 1.57 -5.13 17.28
CA GLY A 40 0.33 -4.92 18.05
C GLY A 40 -0.88 -5.68 17.50
N ASP A 41 -2.08 -5.22 17.90
CA ASP A 41 -3.37 -5.79 17.53
C ASP A 41 -4.54 -4.77 17.66
N TRP A 42 -5.73 -5.17 17.17
CA TRP A 42 -6.90 -4.27 17.14
C TRP A 42 -7.42 -3.83 18.51
N ARG A 43 -7.14 -4.58 19.58
CA ARG A 43 -7.60 -4.30 20.96
C ARG A 43 -6.66 -3.32 21.64
N HIS A 44 -5.36 -3.54 21.51
CA HIS A 44 -4.33 -2.81 22.26
C HIS A 44 -3.69 -1.67 21.47
N GLY A 45 -3.94 -1.59 20.17
CA GLY A 45 -3.33 -0.61 19.29
C GLY A 45 -2.29 -1.26 18.38
N TRP A 46 -1.98 -0.55 17.30
CA TRP A 46 -1.00 -0.97 16.31
C TRP A 46 0.18 -0.01 16.30
N THR A 47 1.34 -0.55 15.90
CA THR A 47 2.53 0.23 15.56
C THR A 47 2.89 -0.12 14.12
N ILE A 48 3.12 0.90 13.29
CA ILE A 48 3.52 0.75 11.89
C ILE A 48 4.85 1.47 11.70
N GLU A 49 5.90 0.72 11.39
CA GLU A 49 7.22 1.25 11.08
C GLU A 49 7.42 1.36 9.57
N HIS A 50 8.04 2.44 9.13
CA HIS A 50 8.32 2.71 7.71
C HIS A 50 9.82 2.72 7.44
N TYR A 51 10.17 2.56 6.17
CA TYR A 51 11.56 2.48 5.72
C TYR A 51 12.37 3.75 6.02
N ASP A 52 11.75 4.93 5.96
CA ASP A 52 12.37 6.20 6.34
C ASP A 52 12.61 6.38 7.86
N GLY A 53 12.26 5.37 8.66
CA GLY A 53 12.39 5.37 10.11
C GLY A 53 11.21 6.03 10.84
N THR A 54 10.18 6.50 10.13
CA THR A 54 8.99 7.05 10.76
C THR A 54 8.10 5.94 11.33
N VAL A 55 7.47 6.24 12.47
CA VAL A 55 6.57 5.31 13.15
C VAL A 55 5.20 5.95 13.32
N THR A 56 4.16 5.23 12.89
CA THR A 56 2.77 5.65 13.05
C THR A 56 2.07 4.78 14.08
N TYR A 57 1.25 5.42 14.92
CA TYR A 57 0.42 4.78 15.94
C TYR A 57 -1.06 5.04 15.64
N PRO A 58 -1.69 4.18 14.83
CA PRO A 58 -3.11 4.28 14.56
C PRO A 58 -3.93 4.15 15.86
N PRO A 59 -5.11 4.78 15.93
CA PRO A 59 -6.01 4.57 17.06
C PRO A 59 -6.36 3.08 17.22
N THR A 60 -6.94 2.71 18.35
CA THR A 60 -7.57 1.40 18.51
C THR A 60 -8.85 1.31 17.66
N ILE A 61 -9.34 0.10 17.37
CA ILE A 61 -10.60 -0.04 16.64
C ILE A 61 -11.78 0.56 17.40
N ALA A 62 -11.71 0.59 18.74
CA ALA A 62 -12.74 1.17 19.59
C ALA A 62 -12.79 2.69 19.40
N GLU A 63 -11.64 3.36 19.47
CA GLU A 63 -11.52 4.81 19.26
C GLU A 63 -11.90 5.20 17.83
N ALA A 64 -11.42 4.48 16.82
CA ALA A 64 -11.77 4.75 15.42
C ALA A 64 -13.29 4.60 15.17
N ARG A 65 -13.93 3.59 15.79
CA ARG A 65 -15.39 3.41 15.71
C ARG A 65 -16.16 4.47 16.50
N ALA A 66 -15.61 4.96 17.61
CA ALA A 66 -16.18 6.07 18.37
C ALA A 66 -16.19 7.35 17.51
N GLY A 67 -15.09 7.63 16.80
CA GLY A 67 -15.02 8.72 15.81
C GLY A 67 -16.10 8.62 14.74
N CYS A 68 -16.39 7.42 14.23
CA CYS A 68 -17.49 7.23 13.28
C CYS A 68 -18.88 7.56 13.85
N ALA A 69 -19.08 7.40 15.17
CA ALA A 69 -20.38 7.63 15.80
C ALA A 69 -20.78 9.12 15.80
N ALA A 70 -19.79 10.02 15.72
CA ALA A 70 -20.02 11.46 15.63
C ALA A 70 -20.68 11.90 14.29
N LEU A 71 -20.68 11.04 13.26
CA LEU A 71 -21.34 11.36 12.00
C LEU A 71 -22.87 11.36 12.15
N HIS A 72 -23.50 12.49 11.79
CA HIS A 72 -24.95 12.67 11.84
C HIS A 72 -25.70 11.79 10.83
N HIS A 73 -25.18 11.64 9.61
CA HIS A 73 -25.84 10.85 8.57
C HIS A 73 -25.63 9.34 8.75
N ARG A 74 -26.72 8.57 8.75
CA ARG A 74 -26.70 7.10 8.92
C ARG A 74 -25.78 6.40 7.91
N VAL A 75 -25.88 6.74 6.63
CA VAL A 75 -25.06 6.14 5.57
C VAL A 75 -23.58 6.42 5.79
N GLY A 76 -23.23 7.66 6.18
CA GLY A 76 -21.86 8.05 6.51
C GLY A 76 -21.29 7.22 7.66
N ARG A 77 -22.08 7.02 8.72
CA ARG A 77 -21.69 6.20 9.88
C ARG A 77 -21.42 4.74 9.51
N VAL A 78 -22.29 4.13 8.70
CA VAL A 78 -22.11 2.75 8.22
C VAL A 78 -20.85 2.65 7.37
N ARG A 79 -20.67 3.56 6.40
CA ARG A 79 -19.47 3.58 5.53
C ARG A 79 -18.19 3.73 6.34
N CYS A 80 -18.19 4.63 7.32
CA CYS A 80 -17.04 4.83 8.22
C CYS A 80 -16.72 3.54 8.99
N ARG A 81 -17.71 2.95 9.68
CA ARG A 81 -17.51 1.70 10.45
C ARG A 81 -17.02 0.53 9.58
N THR A 82 -17.53 0.41 8.36
CA THR A 82 -17.09 -0.61 7.41
C THR A 82 -15.65 -0.39 6.98
N ARG A 83 -15.28 0.86 6.61
CA ARG A 83 -13.90 1.21 6.26
C ARG A 83 -12.95 0.92 7.42
N THR A 84 -13.32 1.31 8.64
CA THR A 84 -12.54 1.00 9.85
C THR A 84 -12.31 -0.50 9.98
N ARG A 85 -13.37 -1.32 9.88
CA ARG A 85 -13.24 -2.79 9.97
C ARG A 85 -12.30 -3.38 8.92
N ILE A 86 -12.44 -2.94 7.68
CA ILE A 86 -11.61 -3.42 6.56
C ILE A 86 -10.15 -3.02 6.81
N TRP A 87 -9.91 -1.76 7.17
CA TRP A 87 -8.56 -1.26 7.39
C TRP A 87 -7.80 -2.04 8.49
N TYR A 88 -8.43 -2.32 9.64
CA TYR A 88 -7.79 -3.15 10.69
C TYR A 88 -7.62 -4.62 10.29
N ARG A 89 -8.55 -5.18 9.50
CA ARG A 89 -8.39 -6.54 8.95
C ARG A 89 -7.18 -6.60 8.03
N ASP A 90 -7.05 -5.62 7.16
CA ASP A 90 -5.98 -5.57 6.16
C ASP A 90 -4.63 -5.33 6.86
N LEU A 91 -4.59 -4.54 7.93
CA LEU A 91 -3.38 -4.35 8.74
C LEU A 91 -2.89 -5.66 9.39
N ALA A 92 -3.82 -6.48 9.90
CA ALA A 92 -3.47 -7.81 10.42
C ALA A 92 -2.96 -8.75 9.31
N ALA A 93 -3.50 -8.64 8.09
CA ALA A 93 -3.00 -9.38 6.94
C ALA A 93 -1.60 -8.93 6.51
N THR A 94 -1.32 -7.61 6.53
CA THR A 94 0.01 -7.06 6.28
C THR A 94 1.04 -7.57 7.28
N LYS A 95 0.71 -7.57 8.57
CA LYS A 95 1.56 -8.16 9.62
C LYS A 95 1.91 -9.62 9.30
N LEU A 96 0.89 -10.44 9.00
CA LEU A 96 1.10 -11.85 8.65
C LEU A 96 1.98 -12.02 7.41
N ALA A 97 1.80 -11.17 6.39
CA ALA A 97 2.61 -11.21 5.18
C ALA A 97 4.09 -10.85 5.46
N LEU A 98 4.34 -9.84 6.28
CA LEU A 98 5.70 -9.44 6.70
C LEU A 98 6.36 -10.55 7.54
N ASP A 99 5.64 -11.12 8.49
CA ASP A 99 6.12 -12.24 9.31
C ASP A 99 6.50 -13.45 8.43
N PHE A 100 5.66 -13.78 7.45
CA PHE A 100 5.96 -14.83 6.48
C PHE A 100 7.20 -14.50 5.64
N ALA A 101 7.31 -13.28 5.11
CA ALA A 101 8.45 -12.86 4.29
C ALA A 101 9.78 -12.93 5.06
N ARG A 102 9.78 -12.57 6.36
CA ARG A 102 10.95 -12.64 7.24
C ARG A 102 11.35 -14.06 7.63
N SER A 103 10.42 -15.01 7.55
CA SER A 103 10.68 -16.43 7.86
C SER A 103 11.35 -17.21 6.72
N ARG A 104 11.52 -16.57 5.56
CA ARG A 104 12.15 -17.13 4.35
C ARG A 104 13.56 -16.60 4.19
#